data_AF-A0A7J9M988-F1
#
_entry.id   AF-A0A7J9M988-F1
#
_cell.length_a   1.000
_cell.length_b   1.000
_cell.length_c   1.000
_cell.angle_alpha   90.00
_cell.angle_beta   90.00
_cell.angle_gamma   90.00
#
_symmetry.space_group_name_H-M   'P 1'
#
loop_
_entity.id
_entity.type
_entity.pdbx_description
1 polymer ?
#
loop_
_entity_poly.entity_id
_entity_poly.type
_entity_poly.pdbx_seq_one_letter_code
_entity_poly.pdbx_strand_id
1 'polypeptide(L)'
;MWRLKIGEGGNDPYLYSTNNFLGRQTWEFDRNAGIAEERAEVEEARLNFYNNRYNVQPNSDLLWQMQFLREKKMQQTIPQPKIEDGKEVTYEVTTAAVKRSLHLFSALQSTHGHWPAENSGPMFYLPPLVMSLYITGHLNTIFSAKHRKEIFRFIYCHQNKDGGWGLYVGGHSTKVCTALNYICLRLL
;
A
#
# COMPACT_ATOMS: atom_id res chain seq x y z
N MET A 1 4.41 -10.12 10.08
CA MET A 1 3.72 -9.35 9.02
C MET A 1 4.50 -8.07 8.71
N TRP A 2 4.15 -7.37 7.63
CA TRP A 2 4.72 -6.04 7.35
C TRP A 2 4.15 -5.00 8.32
N ARG A 3 5.00 -4.11 8.81
CA ARG A 3 4.64 -3.01 9.70
C ARG A 3 5.08 -1.69 9.11
N LEU A 4 4.22 -0.68 9.24
CA LEU A 4 4.57 0.69 8.89
C LEU A 4 5.30 1.34 10.06
N LYS A 5 6.46 1.93 9.79
CA LYS A 5 7.26 2.72 10.72
C LYS A 5 7.22 4.18 10.33
N ILE A 6 7.10 5.04 11.34
CA ILE A 6 7.05 6.49 11.18
C ILE A 6 8.25 7.11 11.90
N GLY A 7 9.01 7.94 11.18
CA GLY A 7 10.09 8.73 11.81
C GLY A 7 11.40 8.03 12.08
N GLU A 8 11.55 6.74 11.75
CA GLU A 8 12.80 6.01 12.00
C GLU A 8 13.89 6.37 10.97
N GLY A 9 15.14 6.50 11.44
CA GLY A 9 16.30 6.79 10.59
C GLY A 9 17.54 7.37 11.29
N GLY A 10 17.42 7.81 12.55
CA GLY A 10 18.48 8.54 13.26
C GLY A 10 19.78 7.78 13.56
N ASN A 11 19.79 6.45 13.43
CA ASN A 11 20.98 5.62 13.74
C ASN A 11 21.67 5.07 12.48
N ASP A 12 21.19 5.41 11.28
CA ASP A 12 21.77 4.95 10.02
C ASP A 12 22.73 6.02 9.47
N PRO A 13 24.03 5.73 9.31
CA PRO A 13 25.01 6.70 8.79
C PRO A 13 24.73 7.13 7.34
N TYR A 14 23.88 6.41 6.60
CA TYR A 14 23.48 6.74 5.24
C TYR A 14 22.19 7.56 5.15
N LEU A 15 21.55 7.88 6.28
CA LEU A 15 20.35 8.70 6.32
C LEU A 15 20.65 10.10 6.84
N TYR A 16 20.16 11.10 6.11
CA TYR A 16 20.25 12.51 6.49
C TYR A 16 18.85 13.13 6.50
N SER A 17 18.63 14.09 7.41
CA SER A 17 17.36 14.79 7.53
C SER A 17 17.55 16.20 8.06
N THR A 18 16.80 17.15 7.52
CA THR A 18 16.73 18.54 8.01
C THR A 18 15.61 18.76 9.04
N ASN A 19 14.70 17.79 9.21
CA ASN A 19 13.51 17.89 10.06
C ASN A 19 13.34 16.70 11.03
N ASN A 20 14.45 16.07 11.45
CA ASN A 20 14.45 14.88 12.31
C ASN A 20 13.54 13.73 11.83
N PHE A 21 13.48 13.48 10.52
CA PHE A 21 12.72 12.41 9.87
C PHE A 21 11.19 12.52 10.07
N LEU A 22 10.69 13.71 10.45
CA LEU A 22 9.25 13.96 10.51
C LEU A 22 8.60 13.66 9.15
N GLY A 23 7.50 12.89 9.17
CA GLY A 23 6.83 12.41 7.95
C GLY A 23 7.42 11.18 7.27
N ARG A 24 8.62 10.71 7.65
CA ARG A 24 9.24 9.53 7.01
C ARG A 24 8.44 8.26 7.27
N GLN A 25 8.23 7.49 6.21
CA GLN A 25 7.49 6.23 6.20
C GLN A 25 8.37 5.10 5.66
N THR A 26 8.50 4.01 6.41
CA THR A 26 9.21 2.81 5.96
C THR A 26 8.43 1.55 6.34
N TRP A 27 8.45 0.55 5.47
CA TRP A 27 7.85 -0.75 5.74
C TRP A 27 8.92 -1.74 6.18
N GLU A 28 8.70 -2.39 7.33
CA GLU A 28 9.59 -3.42 7.88
C GLU A 28 8.85 -4.76 7.95
N PHE A 29 9.51 -5.85 7.57
CA PHE A 29 8.97 -7.18 7.82
C PHE A 29 9.40 -7.69 9.19
N ASP A 30 8.43 -7.88 10.07
CA ASP A 30 8.63 -8.50 11.39
C ASP A 30 7.99 -9.90 11.40
N ARG A 31 8.76 -10.96 11.67
CA ARG A 31 8.24 -12.34 11.71
C ARG A 31 7.29 -12.58 12.87
N ASN A 32 7.46 -11.86 13.98
CA ASN A 32 6.75 -12.05 15.23
C ASN A 32 5.59 -11.04 15.39
N ALA A 33 5.54 -10.02 14.54
CA ALA A 33 4.44 -9.05 14.54
C ALA A 33 3.06 -9.68 14.34
N GLY A 34 2.13 -9.21 15.17
CA GLY A 34 0.70 -9.56 15.18
C GLY A 34 0.39 -10.97 15.66
N ILE A 35 -0.80 -11.14 16.22
CA ILE A 35 -1.37 -12.45 16.57
C ILE A 35 -1.89 -13.18 15.31
N ALA A 36 -2.34 -14.43 15.47
CA ALA A 36 -2.73 -15.25 14.33
C ALA A 36 -3.90 -14.64 13.54
N GLU A 37 -4.87 -14.08 14.25
CA GLU A 37 -6.06 -13.42 13.73
C GLU A 37 -5.67 -12.21 12.88
N GLU A 38 -4.77 -11.37 13.39
CA GLU A 38 -4.32 -10.17 12.67
C GLU A 38 -3.57 -10.51 11.38
N ARG A 39 -2.80 -11.61 11.40
CA ARG A 39 -2.11 -12.10 10.20
C ARG A 39 -3.10 -12.67 9.19
N ALA A 40 -4.16 -13.33 9.67
CA ALA A 40 -5.23 -13.85 8.81
C ALA A 40 -5.99 -12.70 8.13
N GLU A 41 -6.33 -11.62 8.83
CA GLU A 41 -6.96 -10.43 8.25
C GLU A 41 -6.12 -9.81 7.13
N VAL A 42 -4.79 -9.77 7.30
CA VAL A 42 -3.86 -9.27 6.25
C VAL A 42 -3.88 -10.18 5.01
N GLU A 43 -3.90 -11.50 5.18
CA GLU A 43 -3.98 -12.42 4.04
C GLU A 43 -5.36 -12.39 3.37
N GLU A 44 -6.43 -12.22 4.14
CA GLU A 44 -7.77 -12.02 3.61
C GLU A 44 -7.85 -10.73 2.77
N ALA A 45 -7.30 -9.63 3.26
CA ALA A 45 -7.24 -8.36 2.52
C ALA A 45 -6.48 -8.52 1.20
N ARG A 46 -5.37 -9.27 1.20
CA ARG A 46 -4.59 -9.58 -0.01
C ARG A 46 -5.38 -10.42 -1.00
N LEU A 47 -6.07 -11.45 -0.52
CA LEU A 47 -6.90 -12.31 -1.35
C LEU A 47 -8.06 -11.53 -1.96
N ASN A 48 -8.72 -10.70 -1.16
CA ASN A 48 -9.80 -9.84 -1.61
C ASN A 48 -9.34 -8.89 -2.73
N PHE A 49 -8.19 -8.23 -2.53
CA PHE A 49 -7.62 -7.37 -3.57
C PHE A 49 -7.31 -8.17 -4.84
N TYR A 50 -6.65 -9.33 -4.72
CA TYR A 50 -6.33 -10.16 -5.89
C TYR A 50 -7.57 -10.59 -6.67
N ASN A 51 -8.64 -10.99 -5.98
CA ASN A 51 -9.90 -11.39 -6.61
C ASN A 51 -10.61 -10.23 -7.31
N ASN A 52 -10.43 -9.00 -6.81
CA ASN A 52 -11.10 -7.80 -7.32
C ASN A 52 -10.20 -6.90 -8.17
N ARG A 53 -8.95 -7.30 -8.44
CA ARG A 53 -7.92 -6.46 -9.10
C ARG A 53 -8.31 -5.90 -10.48
N TYR A 54 -9.28 -6.52 -11.15
CA TYR A 54 -9.79 -6.03 -12.44
C TYR A 54 -11.00 -5.08 -12.31
N ASN A 55 -11.62 -5.02 -11.13
CA ASN A 55 -12.74 -4.13 -10.83
C ASN A 55 -12.25 -2.86 -10.11
N VAL A 56 -11.24 -3.02 -9.24
CA VAL A 56 -10.58 -1.93 -8.51
C VAL A 56 -9.07 -2.15 -8.63
N GLN A 57 -8.43 -1.34 -9.47
CA GLN A 57 -7.02 -1.54 -9.83
C GLN A 57 -6.05 -0.90 -8.83
N PRO A 58 -6.25 0.34 -8.33
CA PRO A 58 -5.40 0.89 -7.29
C PRO A 58 -5.64 0.18 -5.97
N ASN A 59 -4.59 -0.01 -5.17
CA ASN A 59 -4.76 -0.42 -3.78
C ASN A 59 -5.39 0.72 -2.97
N SER A 60 -5.98 0.36 -1.83
CA SER A 60 -6.67 1.32 -0.95
C SER A 60 -5.93 1.55 0.36
N ASP A 61 -4.60 1.36 0.40
CA ASP A 61 -3.78 1.64 1.58
C ASP A 61 -4.20 0.85 2.85
N LEU A 62 -4.90 -0.26 2.66
CA LEU A 62 -5.67 -0.93 3.71
C LEU A 62 -4.79 -1.50 4.84
N LEU A 63 -3.59 -1.98 4.51
CA LEU A 63 -2.74 -2.68 5.48
C LEU A 63 -2.21 -1.79 6.60
N TRP A 64 -1.91 -0.51 6.32
CA TRP A 64 -1.50 0.40 7.38
C TRP A 64 -2.71 0.99 8.11
N GLN A 65 -3.84 1.20 7.41
CA GLN A 65 -5.08 1.63 8.05
C GLN A 65 -5.53 0.64 9.12
N MET A 66 -5.49 -0.67 8.82
CA MET A 66 -5.76 -1.74 9.79
C MET A 66 -4.87 -1.63 11.03
N GLN A 67 -3.57 -1.35 10.86
CA GLN A 67 -2.64 -1.19 11.99
C GLN A 67 -3.02 0.02 12.84
N PHE A 68 -3.24 1.18 12.22
CA PHE A 68 -3.52 2.43 12.94
C PHE A 68 -4.85 2.41 13.69
N LEU A 69 -5.90 1.90 13.04
CA LEU A 69 -7.22 1.77 13.66
C LEU A 69 -7.16 0.83 14.86
N ARG A 70 -6.41 -0.28 14.75
CA ARG A 70 -6.24 -1.23 15.85
C ARG A 70 -5.44 -0.65 17.01
N GLU A 71 -4.31 0.00 16.75
CA GLU A 71 -3.47 0.64 17.77
C GLU A 71 -4.26 1.68 18.58
N LYS A 72 -5.14 2.44 17.91
CA LYS A 72 -6.01 3.43 18.55
C LYS A 72 -7.32 2.86 19.09
N LYS A 73 -7.55 1.55 18.94
CA LYS A 73 -8.79 0.86 19.30
C LYS A 73 -10.02 1.58 18.74
N MET A 74 -9.89 2.11 17.53
CA MET A 74 -10.94 2.89 16.89
C MET A 74 -12.13 1.99 16.56
N GLN A 75 -13.32 2.45 16.92
CA GLN A 75 -14.57 1.83 16.52
C GLN A 75 -15.44 2.89 15.84
N GLN A 76 -15.95 2.57 14.65
CA GLN A 76 -16.85 3.47 13.95
C GLN A 76 -18.25 3.37 14.57
N THR A 77 -18.57 4.30 15.46
CA THR A 77 -19.86 4.38 16.15
C THR A 77 -20.92 5.14 15.36
N ILE A 78 -20.53 5.91 14.33
CA ILE A 78 -21.45 6.69 13.51
C ILE A 78 -21.99 5.77 12.38
N PRO A 79 -23.32 5.56 12.31
CA PRO A 79 -23.91 4.72 11.27
C PRO A 79 -23.57 5.23 9.87
N GLN A 80 -23.35 4.31 8.92
CA GLN A 80 -23.15 4.68 7.53
C GLN A 80 -24.47 5.19 6.94
N PRO A 81 -24.54 6.43 6.45
CA PRO A 81 -25.71 6.89 5.72
C PRO A 81 -25.82 6.12 4.41
N LYS A 82 -27.00 5.61 4.09
CA LYS A 82 -27.32 4.97 2.81
C LYS A 82 -28.30 5.86 2.07
N ILE A 83 -27.96 6.21 0.83
CA ILE A 83 -28.80 7.02 -0.06
C ILE A 83 -29.11 6.13 -1.26
N GLU A 84 -30.39 5.99 -1.59
CA GLU A 84 -30.81 5.29 -2.81
C GLU A 84 -30.67 6.22 -4.01
N ASP A 85 -30.39 5.65 -5.19
CA ASP A 85 -30.29 6.40 -6.43
C ASP A 85 -31.58 7.21 -6.68
N GLY A 86 -31.41 8.49 -7.01
CA GLY A 86 -32.51 9.41 -7.29
C GLY A 86 -33.17 10.06 -6.05
N LYS A 87 -32.73 9.72 -4.82
CA LYS A 87 -33.18 10.45 -3.61
C LYS A 87 -32.36 11.72 -3.37
N GLU A 88 -33.02 12.74 -2.84
CA GLU A 88 -32.40 14.00 -2.48
C GLU A 88 -31.44 13.83 -1.30
N VAL A 89 -30.26 14.45 -1.39
CA VAL A 89 -29.24 14.43 -0.33
C VAL A 89 -29.56 15.53 0.67
N THR A 90 -30.03 15.17 1.86
CA THR A 90 -30.38 16.15 2.90
C THR A 90 -29.15 16.65 3.66
N TYR A 91 -29.31 17.76 4.38
CA TYR A 91 -28.29 18.32 5.24
C TYR A 91 -27.88 17.34 6.36
N GLU A 92 -28.84 16.61 6.93
CA GLU A 92 -28.62 15.65 8.02
C GLU A 92 -27.78 14.46 7.55
N VAL A 93 -28.12 13.93 6.37
CA VAL A 93 -27.39 12.82 5.74
C VAL A 93 -25.96 13.25 5.42
N THR A 94 -25.79 14.43 4.83
CA THR A 94 -24.47 15.01 4.55
C THR A 94 -23.66 15.20 5.84
N THR A 95 -24.28 15.76 6.87
CA THR A 95 -23.64 16.00 8.17
C THR A 95 -23.20 14.68 8.82
N ALA A 96 -24.04 13.65 8.77
CA ALA A 96 -23.70 12.33 9.28
C ALA A 96 -22.53 11.71 8.51
N ALA A 97 -22.53 11.80 7.19
CA ALA A 97 -21.43 11.30 6.35
C ALA A 97 -20.11 12.01 6.66
N VAL A 98 -20.11 13.34 6.73
CA VAL A 98 -18.92 14.13 7.06
C VAL A 98 -18.40 13.81 8.45
N LYS A 99 -19.27 13.76 9.48
CA LYS A 99 -18.86 13.40 10.84
C LYS A 99 -18.25 12.00 10.90
N ARG A 100 -18.85 11.03 10.20
CA ARG A 100 -18.34 9.66 10.10
C ARG A 100 -16.96 9.62 9.45
N SER A 101 -16.76 10.36 8.36
CA SER A 101 -15.48 10.47 7.66
C SER A 101 -14.43 11.14 8.52
N LEU A 102 -14.75 12.27 9.16
CA LEU A 102 -13.83 12.95 10.09
C LEU A 102 -13.40 12.04 11.24
N HIS A 103 -14.33 11.28 11.82
CA HIS A 103 -14.01 10.33 12.88
C HIS A 103 -13.01 9.26 12.41
N LEU A 104 -13.17 8.75 11.19
CA LEU A 104 -12.23 7.80 10.58
C LEU A 104 -10.87 8.45 10.28
N PHE A 105 -10.85 9.58 9.56
CA PHE A 105 -9.62 10.24 9.15
C PHE A 105 -8.79 10.71 10.34
N SER A 106 -9.41 11.24 11.39
CA SER A 106 -8.69 11.58 12.63
C SER A 106 -8.01 10.36 13.26
N ALA A 107 -8.66 9.19 13.23
CA ALA A 107 -8.05 7.95 13.70
C ALA A 107 -6.94 7.42 12.76
N LEU A 108 -6.90 7.84 11.50
CA LEU A 108 -5.83 7.46 10.57
C LEU A 108 -4.62 8.41 10.58
N GLN A 109 -4.68 9.54 11.30
CA GLN A 109 -3.56 10.47 11.38
C GLN A 109 -2.37 9.84 12.15
N SER A 110 -1.17 9.85 11.59
CA SER A 110 0.03 9.37 12.31
C SER A 110 0.34 10.22 13.54
N THR A 111 1.22 9.72 14.40
CA THR A 111 1.79 10.47 15.53
C THR A 111 2.57 11.72 15.10
N HIS A 112 2.98 11.78 13.82
CA HIS A 112 3.63 12.95 13.20
C HIS A 112 2.65 13.90 12.52
N GLY A 113 1.33 13.70 12.66
CA GLY A 113 0.29 14.59 12.14
C GLY A 113 -0.06 14.42 10.66
N HIS A 114 0.70 13.61 9.90
CA HIS A 114 0.41 13.29 8.49
C HIS A 114 -0.37 11.98 8.35
N TRP A 115 -0.97 11.76 7.18
CA TRP A 115 -1.55 10.47 6.81
C TRP A 115 -0.55 9.71 5.94
N PRO A 116 -0.15 8.49 6.32
CA PRO A 116 0.60 7.63 5.42
C PRO A 116 -0.17 7.41 4.14
N ALA A 117 0.54 7.38 3.03
CA ALA A 117 -0.07 7.17 1.73
C ALA A 117 0.93 6.47 0.83
N GLU A 118 0.45 5.47 0.11
CA GLU A 118 1.22 4.92 -0.98
C GLU A 118 1.26 5.92 -2.15
N ASN A 119 2.47 6.17 -2.67
CA ASN A 119 2.67 6.96 -3.89
C ASN A 119 3.17 6.04 -5.01
N SER A 120 2.30 5.13 -5.47
CA SER A 120 2.57 4.24 -6.60
C SER A 120 1.80 4.66 -7.85
N GLY A 121 1.74 3.77 -8.83
CA GLY A 121 1.05 3.99 -10.10
C GLY A 121 1.93 3.61 -11.28
N PRO A 122 3.09 4.26 -11.48
CA PRO A 122 3.96 3.96 -12.63
C PRO A 122 4.55 2.55 -12.57
N MET A 123 4.28 1.74 -13.60
CA MET A 123 4.73 0.34 -13.69
C MET A 123 6.17 0.19 -14.23
N PHE A 124 6.96 1.27 -14.18
CA PHE A 124 8.33 1.33 -14.69
C PHE A 124 9.34 1.90 -13.69
N TYR A 125 8.98 2.08 -12.42
CA TYR A 125 9.94 2.48 -11.36
C TYR A 125 10.73 1.31 -10.78
N LEU A 126 10.04 0.21 -10.47
CA LEU A 126 10.66 -0.96 -9.86
C LEU A 126 11.60 -1.74 -10.80
N PRO A 127 11.27 -1.96 -12.08
CA PRO A 127 12.14 -2.74 -12.96
C PRO A 127 13.56 -2.17 -13.11
N PRO A 128 13.77 -0.87 -13.36
CA PRO A 128 15.12 -0.29 -13.41
C PRO A 128 15.90 -0.48 -12.11
N LEU A 129 15.26 -0.32 -10.94
CA LEU A 129 15.91 -0.54 -9.65
C LEU A 129 16.39 -1.99 -9.50
N VAL A 130 15.56 -2.96 -9.87
CA VAL A 130 15.92 -4.39 -9.85
C VAL A 130 17.09 -4.67 -10.81
N MET A 131 17.07 -4.12 -12.02
CA MET A 131 18.16 -4.27 -12.98
C MET A 131 19.47 -3.67 -12.46
N SER A 132 19.45 -2.47 -11.89
CA SER A 132 20.64 -1.84 -11.30
C SER A 132 21.20 -2.64 -10.13
N LEU A 133 20.35 -3.15 -9.24
CA LEU A 133 20.78 -3.98 -8.11
C LEU A 133 21.31 -5.35 -8.55
N TYR A 134 20.76 -5.92 -9.62
CA TYR A 134 21.28 -7.13 -10.24
C TYR A 134 22.68 -6.90 -10.83
N ILE A 135 22.84 -5.86 -11.66
CA ILE A 135 24.11 -5.51 -12.31
C ILE A 135 25.21 -5.24 -11.27
N THR A 136 24.87 -4.57 -10.18
CA THR A 136 25.83 -4.23 -9.11
C THR A 136 26.05 -5.35 -8.09
N GLY A 137 25.33 -6.48 -8.18
CA GLY A 137 25.46 -7.60 -7.24
C GLY A 137 24.79 -7.40 -5.87
N HIS A 138 23.98 -6.35 -5.69
CA HIS A 138 23.35 -6.01 -4.40
C HIS A 138 21.90 -6.51 -4.25
N LEU A 139 21.38 -7.26 -5.23
CA LEU A 139 19.97 -7.69 -5.24
C LEU A 139 19.56 -8.46 -3.97
N ASN A 140 20.39 -9.41 -3.51
CA ASN A 140 20.13 -10.20 -2.30
C ASN A 140 20.36 -9.40 -1.01
N THR A 141 21.20 -8.36 -1.05
CA THR A 141 21.50 -7.50 0.09
C THR A 141 20.34 -6.55 0.36
N ILE A 142 19.75 -5.98 -0.69
CA ILE A 142 18.64 -5.02 -0.57
C ILE A 142 17.29 -5.73 -0.48
N PHE A 143 17.02 -6.71 -1.35
CA PHE A 143 15.74 -7.42 -1.37
C PHE A 143 15.83 -8.78 -0.72
N SER A 144 15.43 -8.81 0.56
CA SER A 144 15.13 -10.06 1.27
C SER A 144 14.06 -10.90 0.54
N ALA A 145 13.96 -12.19 0.88
CA ALA A 145 12.92 -13.07 0.35
C ALA A 145 11.49 -12.53 0.57
N LYS A 146 11.27 -11.74 1.62
CA LYS A 146 9.98 -11.11 1.90
C LYS A 146 9.71 -9.95 0.95
N HIS A 147 10.70 -9.10 0.67
CA HIS A 147 10.59 -8.06 -0.35
C HIS A 147 10.22 -8.67 -1.70
N ARG A 148 10.94 -9.72 -2.14
CA ARG A 148 10.66 -10.38 -3.43
C ARG A 148 9.24 -10.93 -3.52
N LYS A 149 8.74 -11.54 -2.44
CA LYS A 149 7.36 -12.02 -2.39
C LYS A 149 6.35 -10.88 -2.60
N GLU A 150 6.58 -9.71 -1.99
CA GLU A 150 5.71 -8.55 -2.20
C GLU A 150 5.88 -7.93 -3.59
N ILE A 151 7.09 -7.91 -4.14
CA ILE A 151 7.35 -7.45 -5.51
C ILE A 151 6.60 -8.34 -6.51
N PHE A 152 6.72 -9.66 -6.39
CA PHE A 152 5.96 -10.59 -7.23
C PHE A 152 4.46 -10.35 -7.10
N ARG A 153 3.96 -10.23 -5.87
CA ARG A 153 2.54 -9.94 -5.63
C ARG A 153 2.12 -8.65 -6.32
N PHE A 154 2.87 -7.56 -6.16
CA PHE A 154 2.57 -6.27 -6.79
C PHE A 154 2.52 -6.40 -8.32
N ILE A 155 3.52 -7.02 -8.94
CA ILE A 155 3.57 -7.15 -10.40
C ILE A 155 2.39 -8.00 -10.91
N TYR A 156 2.09 -9.13 -10.27
CA TYR A 156 0.98 -10.00 -10.69
C TYR A 156 -0.41 -9.42 -10.40
N CYS A 157 -0.57 -8.65 -9.32
CA CYS A 157 -1.83 -7.97 -9.05
C CYS A 157 -2.18 -6.95 -10.14
N HIS A 158 -1.18 -6.36 -10.80
CA HIS A 158 -1.38 -5.33 -11.81
C HIS A 158 -1.13 -5.82 -13.24
N GLN A 159 -1.05 -7.15 -13.45
CA GLN A 159 -0.99 -7.74 -14.78
C GLN A 159 -2.36 -7.71 -15.45
N ASN A 160 -2.42 -7.14 -16.65
CA ASN A 160 -3.64 -7.09 -17.44
C ASN A 160 -4.05 -8.48 -17.93
N LYS A 161 -5.32 -8.62 -18.34
CA LYS A 161 -5.88 -9.90 -18.83
C LYS A 161 -5.16 -10.45 -20.07
N ASP A 162 -4.53 -9.58 -20.84
CA ASP A 162 -3.71 -9.94 -22.01
C ASP A 162 -2.28 -10.39 -21.64
N GLY A 163 -1.94 -10.42 -20.34
CA GLY A 163 -0.64 -10.81 -19.82
C GLY A 163 0.38 -9.67 -19.78
N GLY A 164 0.05 -8.46 -20.24
CA GLY A 164 0.94 -7.31 -20.26
C GLY A 164 0.79 -6.36 -19.07
N TRP A 165 1.57 -5.28 -19.12
CA TRP A 165 1.54 -4.18 -18.14
C TRP A 165 1.54 -2.83 -18.85
N GLY A 166 0.73 -1.89 -18.36
CA GLY A 166 0.64 -0.52 -18.88
C GLY A 166 1.69 0.43 -18.33
N LEU A 167 1.66 1.70 -18.75
CA LEU A 167 2.54 2.75 -18.20
C LEU A 167 2.27 3.02 -16.72
N TYR A 168 1.03 2.82 -16.29
CA TYR A 168 0.57 2.98 -14.92
C TYR A 168 -0.40 1.85 -14.56
N VAL A 169 -0.65 1.66 -13.27
CA VAL A 169 -1.64 0.72 -12.73
C VAL A 169 -2.98 0.94 -13.41
N GLY A 170 -3.48 -0.09 -14.10
CA GLY A 170 -4.74 -0.04 -14.81
C GLY A 170 -4.71 0.45 -16.25
N GLY A 171 -3.57 0.98 -16.69
CA GLY A 171 -3.38 1.37 -18.09
C GLY A 171 -3.28 0.15 -19.02
N HIS A 172 -3.62 0.36 -20.30
CA HIS A 172 -3.45 -0.65 -21.34
C HIS A 172 -1.99 -1.10 -21.47
N SER A 173 -1.81 -2.39 -21.76
CA SER A 173 -0.51 -3.01 -21.91
C SER A 173 0.36 -2.30 -22.96
N THR A 174 1.61 -2.01 -22.61
CA THR A 174 2.60 -1.46 -23.53
C THR A 174 3.77 -2.42 -23.69
N LYS A 175 4.43 -2.40 -24.86
CA LYS A 175 5.62 -3.23 -25.09
C LYS A 175 6.72 -2.94 -24.07
N VAL A 176 6.94 -1.66 -23.76
CA VAL A 176 7.99 -1.20 -22.85
C VAL A 176 7.73 -1.73 -21.44
N CYS A 177 6.57 -1.45 -20.84
CA CYS A 177 6.31 -1.88 -19.47
C CYS A 177 6.12 -3.40 -19.37
N THR A 178 5.63 -4.06 -20.42
CA THR A 178 5.57 -5.52 -20.44
C THR A 178 6.95 -6.15 -20.44
N ALA A 179 7.87 -5.67 -21.29
CA ALA A 179 9.25 -6.14 -21.31
C ALA A 179 9.97 -5.85 -19.98
N LEU A 180 9.82 -4.64 -19.44
CA LEU A 180 10.44 -4.26 -18.17
C LEU A 180 9.97 -5.14 -17.00
N ASN A 181 8.66 -5.32 -16.84
CA ASN A 181 8.12 -6.15 -15.76
C ASN A 181 8.47 -7.63 -15.97
N TYR A 182 8.46 -8.13 -17.21
CA TYR A 182 8.94 -9.49 -17.50
C TYR A 182 10.40 -9.69 -17.09
N ILE A 183 11.31 -8.79 -17.48
CA ILE A 183 12.72 -8.89 -17.09
C ILE A 183 12.88 -8.78 -15.57
N CYS A 184 12.15 -7.86 -14.93
CA CYS A 184 12.11 -7.73 -13.47
C CYS A 184 11.76 -9.06 -12.80
N LEU A 185 10.71 -9.74 -13.26
CA LEU A 185 10.30 -11.06 -12.76
C LEU A 185 11.36 -12.15 -12.99
N ARG A 186 12.17 -12.05 -14.04
CA ARG A 186 13.24 -13.02 -14.35
C ARG A 186 14.51 -12.82 -13.52
N LEU A 187 14.77 -11.61 -13.06
CA LEU A 187 15.96 -11.27 -12.28
C LEU A 187 15.79 -11.54 -10.77
N LEU A 188 14.56 -11.48 -10.27
CA LEU A 188 14.22 -11.69 -8.85
C LEU A 188 14.10 -13.16 -8.46
#